data_AF-A0A927NFX0-F1
#
_entry.id   AF-A0A927NFX0-F1
#
_cell.length_a   1.000
_cell.length_b   1.000
_cell.length_c   1.000
_cell.angle_alpha   90.00
_cell.angle_beta   90.00
_cell.angle_gamma   90.00
#
_symmetry.space_group_name_H-M   'P 1'
#
loop_
_entity.id
_entity.type
_entity.pdbx_description
1 polymer ?
#
loop_
_entity_poly.entity_id
_entity_poly.type
_entity_poly.pdbx_seq_one_letter_code
_entity_poly.pdbx_strand_id
1 'polypeptide(L)'
;MKRIKNFFGEFKKFITRGNVLDMAVGVIIGGAFTAIVNGLSNFILKPIINWIIALFVGDNGLENAVTFLGDPVYTDGVIDLTKSIYIDWGAFISAIINFLLIAFVLFMIVRTMNRIAKAKEDAFGEDAKSIKKEVKKIRKENGCSWDDALAIYAERVAEKKAAEEAAAAEAAAKAAEEARIAEEKAMANTKLLEEIRDLLKQT
;
A
#
# COMPACT_ATOMS: atom_id res chain seq x y z
N MET A 1 0.36 -48.01 10.59
CA MET A 1 1.12 -46.72 10.57
C MET A 1 1.90 -46.42 9.29
N LYS A 2 2.46 -47.39 8.54
CA LYS A 2 3.30 -47.13 7.35
C LYS A 2 2.58 -46.40 6.19
N ARG A 3 1.28 -46.68 5.95
CA ARG A 3 0.49 -46.07 4.87
C ARG A 3 0.19 -44.58 5.06
N ILE A 4 0.05 -44.09 6.29
CA ILE A 4 -0.25 -42.68 6.59
C ILE A 4 0.96 -41.78 6.32
N LYS A 5 2.19 -42.25 6.62
CA LYS A 5 3.41 -41.49 6.34
C LYS A 5 3.62 -41.26 4.83
N ASN A 6 3.18 -42.20 3.98
CA ASN A 6 3.25 -42.06 2.53
C ASN A 6 2.29 -40.99 2.01
N PHE A 7 1.05 -40.93 2.54
CA PHE A 7 0.08 -39.90 2.16
C PHE A 7 0.57 -38.48 2.48
N PHE A 8 1.12 -38.24 3.68
CA PHE A 8 1.68 -36.92 4.02
C PHE A 8 2.90 -36.55 3.16
N GLY A 9 3.71 -37.54 2.75
CA GLY A 9 4.83 -37.32 1.82
C GLY A 9 4.37 -36.98 0.40
N GLU A 10 3.33 -37.66 -0.08
CA GLU A 10 2.69 -37.41 -1.38
C GLU A 10 1.95 -36.06 -1.39
N PHE A 11 1.25 -35.75 -0.29
CA PHE A 11 0.60 -34.46 -0.09
C PHE A 11 1.61 -33.32 -0.04
N LYS A 12 2.72 -33.49 0.70
CA LYS A 12 3.82 -32.51 0.71
C LYS A 12 4.38 -32.30 -0.70
N LYS A 13 4.64 -33.37 -1.46
CA LYS A 13 5.08 -33.28 -2.87
C LYS A 13 4.06 -32.58 -3.76
N PHE A 14 2.77 -32.79 -3.51
CA PHE A 14 1.68 -32.16 -4.26
C PHE A 14 1.60 -30.65 -3.99
N ILE A 15 1.58 -30.21 -2.72
CA ILE A 15 1.53 -28.78 -2.36
C ILE A 15 2.81 -28.03 -2.74
N THR A 16 3.97 -28.69 -2.80
CA THR A 16 5.21 -28.07 -3.26
C THR A 16 5.27 -27.88 -4.79
N ARG A 17 4.25 -28.31 -5.55
CA ARG A 17 4.12 -27.86 -6.94
C ARG A 17 3.82 -26.36 -6.89
N GLY A 18 4.85 -25.54 -7.11
CA GLY A 18 4.80 -24.08 -6.91
C GLY A 18 3.56 -23.39 -7.51
N ASN A 19 3.11 -23.85 -8.68
CA ASN A 19 1.92 -23.28 -9.34
C ASN A 19 0.59 -23.45 -8.55
N VAL A 20 0.46 -24.47 -7.70
CA VAL A 20 -0.78 -24.72 -6.93
C VAL A 20 -0.80 -23.91 -5.65
N LEU A 21 0.35 -23.78 -4.98
CA LEU A 21 0.45 -23.04 -3.71
C LEU A 21 0.18 -21.55 -3.92
N ASP A 22 0.80 -20.95 -4.94
CA ASP A 22 0.63 -19.52 -5.24
C ASP A 22 -0.80 -19.21 -5.70
N MET A 23 -1.41 -20.11 -6.48
CA MET A 23 -2.81 -19.99 -6.87
C MET A 23 -3.75 -20.11 -5.66
N ALA A 24 -3.50 -21.06 -4.76
CA ALA A 24 -4.32 -21.26 -3.56
C ALA A 24 -4.26 -20.07 -2.61
N VAL A 25 -3.06 -19.52 -2.38
CA VAL A 25 -2.87 -18.30 -1.57
C VAL A 25 -3.58 -17.11 -2.22
N GLY A 26 -3.47 -16.95 -3.55
CA GLY A 26 -4.16 -15.89 -4.28
C GLY A 26 -5.68 -15.95 -4.14
N VAL A 27 -6.29 -17.14 -4.20
CA VAL A 27 -7.75 -17.32 -4.04
C VAL A 27 -8.19 -17.03 -2.60
N ILE A 28 -7.46 -17.51 -1.60
CA ILE A 28 -7.79 -17.30 -0.19
C ILE A 28 -7.71 -15.82 0.18
N ILE A 29 -6.61 -15.15 -0.21
CA ILE A 29 -6.43 -13.72 0.03
C ILE A 29 -7.45 -12.90 -0.74
N GLY A 30 -7.74 -13.27 -2.00
CA GLY A 30 -8.77 -12.62 -2.82
C GLY A 30 -10.16 -12.68 -2.18
N GLY A 31 -10.54 -13.84 -1.62
CA GLY A 31 -11.80 -14.01 -0.90
C GLY A 31 -11.86 -13.17 0.39
N ALA A 32 -10.82 -13.22 1.22
CA ALA A 32 -10.74 -12.44 2.45
C ALA A 32 -10.76 -10.92 2.18
N PHE A 33 -10.03 -10.47 1.16
CA PHE A 33 -9.98 -9.07 0.77
C PHE A 33 -11.34 -8.58 0.24
N THR A 34 -12.02 -9.39 -0.57
CA THR A 34 -13.39 -9.09 -1.03
C THR A 34 -14.36 -8.91 0.14
N ALA A 35 -14.23 -9.73 1.19
CA ALA A 35 -15.06 -9.59 2.39
C ALA A 35 -14.80 -8.26 3.13
N ILE A 36 -13.54 -7.81 3.23
CA ILE A 36 -13.17 -6.51 3.83
C ILE A 36 -13.78 -5.36 3.02
N VAL A 37 -13.64 -5.40 1.70
CA VAL A 37 -14.19 -4.36 0.81
C VAL A 37 -15.71 -4.32 0.90
N ASN A 38 -16.36 -5.49 0.90
CA ASN A 38 -17.80 -5.59 1.09
C ASN A 38 -18.22 -5.05 2.45
N GLY A 39 -17.46 -5.32 3.52
CA GLY A 39 -17.71 -4.77 4.84
C GLY A 39 -17.62 -3.25 4.87
N LEU A 40 -16.55 -2.67 4.30
CA LEU A 40 -16.38 -1.23 4.18
C LEU A 40 -17.54 -0.59 3.39
N SER A 41 -17.93 -1.18 2.26
CA SER A 41 -19.02 -0.65 1.46
C SER A 41 -20.36 -0.75 2.18
N ASN A 42 -20.70 -1.93 2.71
CA ASN A 42 -22.01 -2.19 3.29
C ASN A 42 -22.22 -1.49 4.62
N PHE A 43 -21.20 -1.40 5.47
CA PHE A 43 -21.35 -0.90 6.83
C PHE A 43 -20.93 0.56 7.01
N ILE A 44 -20.10 1.11 6.12
CA ILE A 44 -19.59 2.49 6.23
C ILE A 44 -20.10 3.33 5.07
N LEU A 45 -19.91 2.91 3.81
CA LEU A 45 -20.28 3.75 2.67
C LEU A 45 -21.78 3.83 2.45
N LYS A 46 -22.51 2.70 2.51
CA LYS A 46 -23.97 2.67 2.39
C LYS A 46 -24.69 3.65 3.33
N PRO A 47 -24.46 3.64 4.66
CA PRO A 47 -25.16 4.57 5.55
C PRO A 47 -24.80 6.03 5.28
N ILE A 48 -23.54 6.34 4.96
CA ILE A 48 -23.13 7.71 4.59
C ILE A 48 -23.88 8.18 3.34
N ILE A 49 -24.08 7.30 2.38
CA ILE A 49 -24.68 7.64 1.09
C ILE A 49 -26.19 7.69 1.18
N ASN A 50 -26.81 6.78 1.93
CA ASN A 50 -28.23 6.90 2.27
C ASN A 50 -28.50 8.20 3.02
N TRP A 51 -27.61 8.60 3.93
CA TRP A 51 -27.70 9.90 4.62
C TRP A 51 -27.58 11.09 3.66
N ILE A 52 -26.62 11.05 2.72
CA ILE A 52 -26.49 12.09 1.67
C ILE A 52 -27.73 12.13 0.78
N ILE A 53 -28.25 10.97 0.34
CA ILE A 53 -29.46 10.90 -0.50
C ILE A 53 -30.67 11.44 0.26
N ALA A 54 -30.84 11.08 1.54
CA ALA A 54 -31.92 11.60 2.39
C ALA A 54 -31.84 13.12 2.55
N LEU A 55 -30.63 13.69 2.59
CA LEU A 55 -30.42 15.15 2.62
C LEU A 55 -30.92 15.85 1.35
N PHE A 56 -30.78 15.21 0.18
CA PHE A 56 -31.17 15.80 -1.12
C PHE A 56 -32.59 15.43 -1.57
N VAL A 57 -33.14 14.30 -1.11
CA VAL A 57 -34.42 13.72 -1.57
C VAL A 57 -35.50 13.72 -0.47
N GLY A 58 -35.14 13.98 0.79
CA GLY A 58 -36.03 13.97 1.95
C GLY A 58 -35.98 12.66 2.77
N ASP A 59 -36.64 12.66 3.94
CA ASP A 59 -36.53 11.66 5.02
C ASP A 59 -36.86 10.21 4.58
N ASN A 60 -37.55 10.03 3.45
CA ASN A 60 -37.98 8.72 2.93
C ASN A 60 -37.24 8.27 1.65
N GLY A 61 -36.22 9.02 1.19
CA GLY A 61 -35.31 8.65 0.09
C GLY A 61 -35.95 7.91 -1.11
N LEU A 62 -35.34 6.77 -1.47
CA LEU A 62 -35.76 5.84 -2.53
C LEU A 62 -36.81 4.81 -2.08
N GLU A 63 -37.16 4.76 -0.79
CA GLU A 63 -38.03 3.72 -0.21
C GLU A 63 -39.48 3.80 -0.71
N ASN A 64 -39.91 4.95 -1.23
CA ASN A 64 -41.23 5.12 -1.83
C ASN A 64 -41.33 4.73 -3.31
N ALA A 65 -40.21 4.32 -3.94
CA ALA A 65 -40.19 3.91 -5.33
C ALA A 65 -40.66 2.46 -5.48
N VAL A 66 -41.85 2.14 -4.96
CA VAL A 66 -42.44 0.80 -5.03
C VAL A 66 -43.62 0.82 -5.99
N THR A 67 -43.60 -0.06 -6.99
CA THR A 67 -44.73 -0.27 -7.90
C THR A 67 -45.40 -1.59 -7.54
N PHE A 68 -46.66 -1.54 -7.11
CA PHE A 68 -47.46 -2.74 -6.88
C PHE A 68 -48.02 -3.24 -8.20
N LEU A 69 -47.83 -4.53 -8.51
CA LEU A 69 -48.30 -5.18 -9.75
C LEU A 69 -49.65 -5.89 -9.55
N GLY A 70 -50.16 -5.92 -8.31
CA GLY A 70 -51.50 -6.39 -7.95
C GLY A 70 -52.06 -5.61 -6.76
N ASP A 71 -53.28 -5.92 -6.33
CA ASP A 71 -53.90 -5.26 -5.18
C ASP A 71 -53.04 -5.48 -3.91
N PRO A 72 -52.60 -4.41 -3.24
CA PRO A 72 -51.79 -4.53 -2.03
C PRO A 72 -52.60 -5.21 -0.93
N VAL A 73 -52.02 -6.25 -0.33
CA VAL A 73 -52.63 -6.96 0.80
C VAL A 73 -52.29 -6.19 2.06
N TYR A 74 -53.31 -5.60 2.69
CA TYR A 74 -53.18 -4.91 3.96
C TYR A 74 -53.46 -5.87 5.12
N THR A 75 -52.57 -5.88 6.11
CA THR A 75 -52.83 -6.47 7.43
C THR A 75 -52.65 -5.37 8.47
N ASP A 76 -53.68 -5.07 9.25
CA ASP A 76 -53.68 -4.05 10.31
C ASP A 76 -53.25 -2.63 9.85
N GLY A 77 -53.68 -2.22 8.65
CA GLY A 77 -53.38 -0.87 8.13
C GLY A 77 -51.95 -0.68 7.63
N VAL A 78 -51.12 -1.74 7.65
CA VAL A 78 -49.76 -1.77 7.11
C VAL A 78 -49.76 -2.66 5.87
N ILE A 79 -49.05 -2.24 4.81
CA ILE A 79 -48.88 -3.04 3.59
C ILE A 79 -48.01 -4.25 3.94
N ASP A 80 -48.57 -5.45 3.83
CA ASP A 80 -47.81 -6.70 3.97
C ASP A 80 -47.04 -6.95 2.67
N LEU A 81 -45.82 -6.43 2.61
CA LEU A 81 -44.88 -6.63 1.51
C LEU A 81 -44.63 -8.13 1.27
N THR A 82 -44.76 -8.99 2.28
CA THR A 82 -44.54 -10.44 2.13
C THR A 82 -45.64 -11.16 1.34
N LYS A 83 -46.85 -10.60 1.27
CA LYS A 83 -48.01 -11.17 0.56
C LYS A 83 -48.43 -10.39 -0.68
N SER A 84 -47.89 -9.19 -0.85
CA SER A 84 -48.17 -8.32 -1.99
C SER A 84 -47.17 -8.57 -3.11
N ILE A 85 -47.60 -8.51 -4.37
CA ILE A 85 -46.70 -8.58 -5.53
C ILE A 85 -46.28 -7.15 -5.86
N TYR A 86 -45.01 -6.81 -5.57
CA TYR A 86 -44.46 -5.47 -5.80
C TYR A 86 -43.06 -5.53 -6.44
N ILE A 87 -42.71 -4.44 -7.14
CA ILE A 87 -41.36 -4.15 -7.60
C ILE A 87 -40.84 -2.99 -6.77
N ASP A 88 -39.74 -3.24 -6.04
CA ASP A 88 -39.01 -2.23 -5.29
C ASP A 88 -37.91 -1.62 -6.15
N TRP A 89 -38.23 -0.50 -6.82
CA TRP A 89 -37.23 0.26 -7.58
C TRP A 89 -36.22 0.94 -6.65
N GLY A 90 -36.60 1.21 -5.40
CA GLY A 90 -35.72 1.81 -4.42
C GLY A 90 -34.57 0.90 -4.04
N ALA A 91 -34.87 -0.34 -3.69
CA ALA A 91 -33.87 -1.37 -3.43
C ALA A 91 -33.01 -1.67 -4.66
N PHE A 92 -33.59 -1.66 -5.86
CA PHE A 92 -32.85 -1.88 -7.10
C PHE A 92 -31.83 -0.76 -7.39
N ILE A 93 -32.25 0.50 -7.30
CA ILE A 93 -31.38 1.66 -7.52
C ILE A 93 -30.30 1.72 -6.43
N SER A 94 -30.65 1.43 -5.17
CA SER A 94 -29.70 1.31 -4.07
C SER A 94 -28.65 0.22 -4.33
N ALA A 95 -29.05 -0.93 -4.86
CA ALA A 95 -28.14 -2.01 -5.25
C ALA A 95 -27.18 -1.58 -6.38
N ILE A 96 -27.65 -0.84 -7.38
CA ILE A 96 -26.81 -0.28 -8.46
C ILE A 96 -25.79 0.71 -7.89
N ILE A 97 -26.24 1.65 -7.05
CA ILE A 97 -25.35 2.63 -6.41
C ILE A 97 -24.27 1.89 -5.59
N ASN A 98 -24.65 0.89 -4.81
CA ASN A 98 -23.72 0.07 -4.04
C ASN A 98 -22.70 -0.67 -4.94
N PHE A 99 -23.14 -1.24 -6.06
CA PHE A 99 -22.24 -1.91 -7.00
C PHE A 99 -21.19 -0.95 -7.56
N LEU A 100 -21.60 0.26 -7.98
CA LEU A 100 -20.69 1.28 -8.49
C LEU A 100 -19.69 1.75 -7.43
N LEU A 101 -20.10 1.82 -6.16
CA LEU A 101 -19.21 2.17 -5.05
C LEU A 101 -18.17 1.11 -4.76
N ILE A 102 -18.56 -0.16 -4.68
CA ILE A 102 -17.62 -1.27 -4.50
C ILE A 102 -16.60 -1.28 -5.64
N ALA A 103 -17.05 -1.10 -6.88
CA ALA A 103 -16.18 -0.98 -8.04
C ALA A 103 -15.23 0.21 -7.93
N PHE A 104 -15.71 1.37 -7.47
CA PHE A 104 -14.89 2.57 -7.26
C PHE A 104 -13.82 2.38 -6.17
N VAL A 105 -14.19 1.78 -5.04
CA VAL A 105 -13.25 1.47 -3.94
C VAL A 105 -12.18 0.49 -4.40
N LEU A 106 -12.58 -0.60 -5.06
CA LEU A 106 -11.64 -1.56 -5.65
C LEU A 106 -10.70 -0.88 -6.63
N PHE A 107 -11.22 -0.01 -7.49
CA PHE A 107 -10.43 0.76 -8.43
C PHE A 107 -9.40 1.65 -7.73
N MET A 108 -9.79 2.39 -6.67
CA MET A 108 -8.85 3.21 -5.91
C MET A 108 -7.72 2.39 -5.28
N ILE A 109 -8.05 1.22 -4.70
CA ILE A 109 -7.05 0.36 -4.07
C ILE A 109 -6.09 -0.20 -5.12
N VAL A 110 -6.61 -0.77 -6.21
CA VAL A 110 -5.80 -1.32 -7.30
C VAL A 110 -4.94 -0.23 -7.93
N ARG A 111 -5.49 0.98 -8.14
CA ARG A 111 -4.72 2.13 -8.65
C ARG A 111 -3.57 2.51 -7.73
N THR A 112 -3.80 2.50 -6.42
CA THR A 112 -2.77 2.82 -5.42
C THR A 112 -1.70 1.73 -5.39
N MET A 113 -2.11 0.47 -5.37
CA MET A 113 -1.19 -0.67 -5.43
C MET A 113 -0.37 -0.66 -6.71
N ASN A 114 -0.98 -0.38 -7.86
CA ASN A 114 -0.26 -0.28 -9.14
C ASN A 114 0.72 0.90 -9.16
N ARG A 115 0.41 2.02 -8.50
CA ARG A 115 1.34 3.14 -8.35
C ARG A 115 2.55 2.77 -7.48
N ILE A 116 2.31 2.06 -6.37
CA ILE A 116 3.39 1.59 -5.48
C ILE A 116 4.22 0.51 -6.17
N ALA A 117 3.58 -0.44 -6.86
CA ALA A 117 4.24 -1.49 -7.62
C ALA A 117 5.11 -0.89 -8.72
N LYS A 118 4.59 0.11 -9.45
CA LYS A 118 5.37 0.84 -10.45
C LYS A 118 6.55 1.59 -9.85
N ALA A 119 6.37 2.27 -8.71
CA ALA A 119 7.49 2.93 -8.03
C ALA A 119 8.57 1.93 -7.56
N LYS A 120 8.17 0.73 -7.12
CA LYS A 120 9.11 -0.35 -6.80
C LYS A 120 9.75 -0.95 -8.05
N GLU A 121 9.01 -1.15 -9.13
CA GLU A 121 9.55 -1.67 -10.38
C GLU A 121 10.49 -0.66 -11.06
N ASP A 122 10.24 0.64 -10.92
CA ASP A 122 11.14 1.68 -11.38
C ASP A 122 12.42 1.66 -10.54
N ALA A 123 12.34 1.56 -9.21
CA ALA A 123 13.54 1.46 -8.36
C ALA A 123 14.33 0.14 -8.56
N PHE A 124 13.69 -1.02 -8.41
CA PHE A 124 14.37 -2.32 -8.46
C PHE A 124 14.55 -2.85 -9.89
N GLY A 125 13.68 -2.48 -10.81
CA GLY A 125 13.72 -2.93 -12.21
C GLY A 125 14.66 -2.07 -13.06
N GLU A 126 14.84 -0.78 -12.75
CA GLU A 126 15.90 0.02 -13.37
C GLU A 126 17.28 -0.46 -12.92
N ASP A 127 17.45 -0.81 -11.63
CA ASP A 127 18.65 -1.46 -11.12
C ASP A 127 18.90 -2.81 -11.82
N ALA A 128 17.91 -3.70 -11.92
CA ALA A 128 18.10 -4.99 -12.58
C ALA A 128 18.43 -4.84 -14.07
N LYS A 129 17.84 -3.87 -14.78
CA LYS A 129 18.13 -3.57 -16.19
C LYS A 129 19.50 -2.93 -16.36
N SER A 130 19.90 -2.02 -15.47
CA SER A 130 21.21 -1.34 -15.50
C SER A 130 22.33 -2.31 -15.17
N ILE A 131 22.18 -3.15 -14.14
CA ILE A 131 23.07 -4.26 -13.80
C ILE A 131 23.27 -5.16 -15.02
N LYS A 132 22.18 -5.62 -15.64
CA LYS A 132 22.27 -6.51 -16.81
C LYS A 132 22.98 -5.84 -18.00
N LYS A 133 22.83 -4.53 -18.17
CA LYS A 133 23.50 -3.75 -19.21
C LYS A 133 25.00 -3.60 -18.91
N GLU A 134 25.38 -3.30 -17.68
CA GLU A 134 26.78 -3.18 -17.26
C GLU A 134 27.51 -4.52 -17.31
N VAL A 135 26.92 -5.59 -16.77
CA VAL A 135 27.48 -6.95 -16.84
C VAL A 135 27.69 -7.37 -18.30
N LYS A 136 26.75 -7.05 -19.19
CA LYS A 136 26.89 -7.31 -20.63
C LYS A 136 28.03 -6.49 -21.27
N LYS A 137 28.29 -5.28 -20.79
CA LYS A 137 29.39 -4.43 -21.25
C LYS A 137 30.74 -4.97 -20.76
N ILE A 138 30.86 -5.30 -19.49
CA ILE A 138 32.05 -5.93 -18.88
C ILE A 138 32.40 -7.23 -19.61
N ARG A 139 31.39 -8.06 -19.91
CA ARG A 139 31.58 -9.29 -20.69
C ARG A 139 32.17 -9.02 -22.08
N LYS A 140 31.70 -7.97 -22.78
CA LYS A 140 32.20 -7.61 -24.11
C LYS A 140 33.60 -7.01 -24.07
N GLU A 141 33.92 -6.22 -23.05
CA GLU A 141 35.22 -5.56 -22.89
C GLU A 141 36.31 -6.56 -22.47
N ASN A 142 35.98 -7.48 -21.54
CA ASN A 142 36.93 -8.43 -20.97
C ASN A 142 36.93 -9.79 -21.67
N GLY A 143 36.01 -10.04 -22.61
CA GLY A 143 35.91 -11.32 -23.33
C GLY A 143 35.65 -12.53 -22.43
N CYS A 144 35.14 -12.32 -21.21
CA CYS A 144 35.02 -13.35 -20.17
C CYS A 144 33.63 -14.05 -20.16
N SER A 145 33.49 -15.08 -19.32
CA SER A 145 32.20 -15.76 -19.10
C SER A 145 31.20 -14.83 -18.39
N TRP A 146 29.92 -15.16 -18.45
CA TRP A 146 28.88 -14.40 -17.74
C TRP A 146 29.09 -14.38 -16.22
N ASP A 147 29.61 -15.48 -15.67
CA ASP A 147 29.86 -15.61 -14.23
C ASP A 147 31.02 -14.72 -13.78
N ASP A 148 32.10 -14.69 -14.57
CA ASP A 148 33.26 -13.82 -14.30
C ASP A 148 32.89 -12.34 -14.41
N ALA A 149 32.07 -11.98 -15.41
CA ALA A 149 31.59 -10.61 -15.58
C ALA A 149 30.69 -10.15 -14.42
N LEU A 150 29.91 -11.06 -13.82
CA LEU A 150 29.07 -10.78 -12.66
C LEU A 150 29.91 -10.58 -11.39
N ALA A 151 30.97 -11.38 -11.22
CA ALA A 151 31.89 -11.25 -10.08
C ALA A 151 32.63 -9.91 -10.11
N ILE A 152 33.16 -9.52 -11.28
CA ILE A 152 33.82 -8.22 -11.48
C ILE A 152 32.84 -7.06 -11.23
N TYR A 153 31.59 -7.18 -11.70
CA TYR A 153 30.57 -6.17 -11.41
C TYR A 153 30.29 -6.05 -9.91
N ALA A 154 30.13 -7.16 -9.21
CA ALA A 154 29.85 -7.18 -7.78
C ALA A 154 30.99 -6.55 -6.97
N GLU A 155 32.25 -6.82 -7.34
CA GLU A 155 33.43 -6.23 -6.73
C GLU A 155 33.46 -4.70 -6.92
N ARG A 156 33.22 -4.22 -8.15
CA ARG A 156 33.16 -2.78 -8.46
C ARG A 156 32.04 -2.05 -7.72
N VAL A 157 30.91 -2.71 -7.46
CA VAL A 157 29.79 -2.14 -6.69
C VAL A 157 30.13 -2.10 -5.20
N ALA A 158 30.77 -3.13 -4.66
CA ALA A 158 31.21 -3.17 -3.27
C ALA A 158 32.25 -2.07 -2.98
N GLU A 159 33.22 -1.88 -3.88
CA GLU A 159 34.21 -0.79 -3.76
C GLU A 159 33.55 0.59 -3.80
N LYS A 160 32.58 0.81 -4.70
CA LYS A 160 31.84 2.09 -4.78
C LYS A 160 31.05 2.38 -3.51
N LYS A 161 30.35 1.39 -2.95
CA LYS A 161 29.60 1.55 -1.69
C LYS A 161 30.52 1.86 -0.51
N ALA A 162 31.64 1.15 -0.40
CA ALA A 162 32.63 1.40 0.64
C ALA A 162 33.24 2.82 0.53
N ALA A 163 33.49 3.29 -0.70
CA ALA A 163 33.97 4.65 -0.93
C ALA A 163 32.92 5.72 -0.60
N GLU A 164 31.64 5.47 -0.89
CA GLU A 164 30.54 6.38 -0.57
C GLU A 164 30.30 6.47 0.94
N GLU A 165 30.33 5.35 1.65
CA GLU A 165 30.24 5.31 3.12
C GLU A 165 31.45 5.99 3.79
N ALA A 166 32.66 5.80 3.26
CA ALA A 166 33.86 6.49 3.74
C ALA A 166 33.79 8.01 3.49
N ALA A 167 33.32 8.44 2.32
CA ALA A 167 33.12 9.85 2.00
C ALA A 167 32.04 10.49 2.88
N ALA A 168 30.95 9.78 3.17
CA ALA A 168 29.91 10.24 4.09
C ALA A 168 30.43 10.36 5.54
N ALA A 169 31.25 9.41 5.99
CA ALA A 169 31.90 9.48 7.30
C ALA A 169 32.90 10.64 7.40
N GLU A 170 33.68 10.89 6.35
CA GLU A 170 34.61 12.03 6.30
C GLU A 170 33.86 13.38 6.27
N ALA A 171 32.76 13.47 5.52
CA ALA A 171 31.91 14.65 5.51
C ALA A 171 31.24 14.88 6.88
N ALA A 172 30.78 13.83 7.55
CA ALA A 172 30.25 13.91 8.90
C ALA A 172 31.30 14.34 9.93
N ALA A 173 32.54 13.84 9.80
CA ALA A 173 33.65 14.25 10.67
C ALA A 173 34.03 15.73 10.46
N LYS A 174 34.07 16.20 9.22
CA LYS A 174 34.29 17.62 8.90
C LYS A 174 33.16 18.51 9.43
N ALA A 175 31.92 18.09 9.26
CA ALA A 175 30.75 18.83 9.78
C ALA A 175 30.73 18.87 11.32
N ALA A 176 31.14 17.79 12.00
CA ALA A 176 31.26 17.74 13.45
C ALA A 176 32.37 18.68 13.96
N GLU A 177 33.50 18.75 13.25
CA GLU A 177 34.58 19.66 13.60
C GLU A 177 34.20 21.13 13.36
N GLU A 178 33.50 21.42 12.26
CA GLU A 178 32.96 22.76 12.00
C GLU A 178 31.92 23.17 13.06
N ALA A 179 31.07 22.25 13.50
CA ALA A 179 30.11 22.49 14.58
C ALA A 179 30.81 22.76 15.92
N ARG A 180 31.88 22.01 16.25
CA ARG A 180 32.69 22.22 17.46
C ARG A 180 33.36 23.59 17.47
N ILE A 181 33.92 24.01 16.34
CA ILE A 181 34.53 25.33 16.17
C ILE A 181 33.47 26.44 16.25
N ALA A 182 32.28 26.23 15.70
CA ALA A 182 31.18 27.17 15.80
C ALA A 182 30.67 27.32 17.25
N GLU A 183 30.58 26.21 17.99
CA GLU A 183 30.19 26.20 19.41
C GLU A 183 31.25 26.88 20.29
N GLU A 184 32.54 26.64 20.04
CA GLU A 184 33.64 27.29 20.75
C GLU A 184 33.64 28.81 20.53
N LYS A 185 33.41 29.25 19.29
CA LYS A 185 33.26 30.68 18.96
C LYS A 185 32.01 31.30 19.60
N ALA A 186 30.89 30.57 19.64
CA ALA A 186 29.67 31.02 20.30
C ALA A 186 29.88 31.21 21.81
N MET A 187 30.56 30.26 22.48
CA MET A 187 30.91 30.34 23.89
C MET A 187 31.92 31.45 24.20
N ALA A 188 32.88 31.71 23.30
CA ALA A 188 33.80 32.84 23.45
C ALA A 188 33.05 34.17 23.36
N ASN A 189 32.11 34.28 22.43
CA ASN A 189 31.33 35.50 22.23
C ASN A 189 30.38 35.77 23.42
N THR A 190 29.73 34.74 23.97
CA THR A 190 28.89 34.91 25.17
C THR A 190 29.69 35.30 26.41
N LYS A 191 30.87 34.71 26.62
CA LYS A 191 31.78 35.10 27.73
C LYS A 191 32.23 36.56 27.64
N LEU A 192 32.60 37.01 26.44
CA LEU A 192 32.95 38.41 26.20
C LEU A 192 31.80 39.37 26.55
N LEU A 193 30.56 39.00 26.23
CA LEU A 193 29.39 39.80 26.56
C LEU A 193 29.09 39.81 28.07
N GLU A 194 29.39 38.73 28.80
CA GLU A 194 29.29 38.69 30.26
C GLU A 194 30.34 39.59 30.93
N GLU A 195 31.60 39.54 30.46
CA GLU A 195 32.67 40.41 30.97
C GLU A 195 32.37 41.90 30.76
N ILE A 196 31.87 42.29 29.58
CA ILE A 196 31.46 43.68 29.29
C ILE A 196 30.31 44.12 30.22
N ARG A 197 29.34 43.23 30.47
CA ARG A 197 28.20 43.52 31.36
C ARG A 197 28.66 43.75 32.80
N ASP A 198 29.61 42.96 33.29
CA ASP A 198 30.09 43.06 34.66
C ASP A 198 30.98 44.30 34.87
N LEU A 199 31.76 44.70 33.85
CA LEU A 199 32.51 45.97 33.88
C LEU A 199 31.58 47.20 33.95
N LEU A 200 30.48 47.20 33.21
CA LEU A 200 29.49 48.29 33.27
C LEU A 200 28.73 48.36 34.61
N LYS A 201 28.66 47.27 35.37
CA LYS A 201 28.05 47.27 36.72
C LYS A 201 28.98 47.75 37.83
N GLN A 202 30.29 47.82 37.56
CA GLN A 202 31.29 48.29 38.52
C GLN A 202 31.54 49.81 38.45
N THR A 203 30.91 50.51 37.50
CA THR A 203 30.97 51.98 37.35
C THR A 203 29.71 52.63 37.91
#